data_AF-A0A2V8GJN6-F1
#
_entry.id   AF-A0A2V8GJN6-F1
#
_cell.length_a   1.000
_cell.length_b   1.000
_cell.length_c   1.000
_cell.angle_alpha   90.00
_cell.angle_beta   90.00
_cell.angle_gamma   90.00
#
_symmetry.space_group_name_H-M   'P 1'
#
loop_
_entity.id
_entity.type
_entity.pdbx_description
1 polymer ?
#
loop_
_entity_poly.entity_id
_entity_poly.type
_entity_poly.pdbx_seq_one_letter_code
_entity_poly.pdbx_strand_id
1 'polypeptide(L)'
;MITEADARVIEYGSTVTLVAGGHVTPLAADTLQARRVSVIRDSGDADDASLAPRADIRTVAIAGDHTSVTLKAAIVAHLRGRGVAVHDLGTDTSEPVDYPDTAAAVALQVARGEADAGIAIDGAGLGSTIAANKLRGVRAAMCTDRTLARYAREHNGANVLALGSTLVTMPDALEIVDTFLGTPMREARYIRRLAKVRELERRQS
;
A
#
# COMPACT_ATOMS: atom_id res chain seq x y z
N MET A 1 -20.05 16.32 -17.90
CA MET A 1 -21.09 15.32 -18.21
C MET A 1 -20.66 14.62 -19.48
N ILE A 2 -20.68 13.29 -19.54
CA ILE A 2 -20.46 12.56 -20.80
C ILE A 2 -21.83 12.13 -21.32
N THR A 3 -22.20 12.65 -22.49
CA THR A 3 -23.42 12.30 -23.21
C THR A 3 -23.16 11.15 -24.19
N GLU A 4 -24.23 10.61 -24.77
CA GLU A 4 -24.12 9.55 -25.78
C GLU A 4 -23.35 10.05 -27.02
N ALA A 5 -23.56 11.31 -27.42
CA ALA A 5 -22.85 11.91 -28.54
C ALA A 5 -21.33 11.97 -28.29
N ASP A 6 -20.93 12.33 -27.07
CA ASP A 6 -19.52 12.32 -26.65
C ASP A 6 -18.96 10.89 -26.68
N ALA A 7 -19.71 9.92 -26.15
CA ALA A 7 -19.31 8.51 -26.13
C ALA A 7 -19.08 7.93 -27.54
N ARG A 8 -19.81 8.40 -28.56
CA ARG A 8 -19.69 7.94 -29.95
C ARG A 8 -18.44 8.42 -30.67
N VAL A 9 -17.77 9.46 -30.18
CA VAL A 9 -16.54 9.98 -30.79
C VAL A 9 -15.27 9.55 -30.05
N ILE A 10 -15.41 8.94 -28.87
CA ILE A 10 -14.28 8.46 -28.07
C ILE A 10 -13.66 7.19 -28.67
N GLU A 11 -12.33 7.15 -28.75
CA GLU A 11 -11.56 6.04 -29.33
C GLU A 11 -11.84 4.70 -28.63
N TYR A 12 -11.90 3.63 -29.42
CA TYR A 12 -12.18 2.27 -28.93
C TYR A 12 -11.08 1.77 -27.99
N GLY A 13 -11.45 1.18 -26.85
CA GLY A 13 -10.49 0.68 -25.86
C GLY A 13 -9.76 1.76 -25.06
N SER A 14 -10.06 3.04 -25.29
CA SER A 14 -9.39 4.15 -24.61
C SER A 14 -9.87 4.32 -23.16
N THR A 15 -9.23 5.24 -22.43
CA THR A 15 -9.61 5.62 -21.07
C THR A 15 -9.95 7.10 -21.01
N VAL A 16 -11.14 7.43 -20.50
CA VAL A 16 -11.61 8.81 -20.33
C VAL A 16 -11.63 9.17 -18.86
N THR A 17 -11.17 10.38 -18.56
CA THR A 17 -11.16 10.92 -17.20
C THR A 17 -12.36 11.85 -16.99
N LEU A 18 -13.13 11.59 -15.95
CA LEU A 18 -14.33 12.33 -15.59
C LEU A 18 -13.99 13.32 -14.49
N VAL A 19 -14.08 14.62 -14.75
CA VAL A 19 -13.80 15.65 -13.74
C VAL A 19 -14.73 15.54 -12.51
N ALA A 20 -14.30 16.05 -11.36
CA ALA A 20 -15.09 16.08 -10.12
C ALA A 20 -16.49 16.66 -10.35
N GLY A 21 -17.53 15.97 -9.84
CA GLY A 21 -18.95 16.32 -10.08
C GLY A 21 -19.49 15.97 -11.48
N GLY A 22 -18.64 15.46 -12.37
CA GLY A 22 -19.08 14.90 -13.65
C GLY A 22 -19.95 13.66 -13.47
N HIS A 23 -20.84 13.43 -14.42
CA HIS A 23 -21.61 12.20 -14.53
C HIS A 23 -21.68 11.72 -15.99
N VAL A 24 -21.92 10.42 -16.16
CA VAL A 24 -22.15 9.76 -17.46
C VAL A 24 -23.65 9.50 -17.57
N THR A 25 -24.28 9.86 -18.68
CA THR A 25 -25.69 9.53 -18.88
C THR A 25 -25.87 8.02 -19.10
N PRO A 26 -27.04 7.43 -18.80
CA PRO A 26 -27.26 5.99 -18.99
C PRO A 26 -26.92 5.52 -20.41
N LEU A 27 -27.37 6.27 -21.41
CA LEU A 27 -27.15 5.97 -22.82
C LEU A 27 -25.67 6.10 -23.25
N ALA A 28 -24.94 7.01 -22.60
CA ALA A 28 -23.50 7.11 -22.76
C ALA A 28 -22.78 5.91 -22.14
N ALA A 29 -23.24 5.40 -20.99
CA ALA A 29 -22.62 4.24 -20.33
C ALA A 29 -22.67 2.99 -21.22
N ASP A 30 -23.83 2.72 -21.85
CA ASP A 30 -23.99 1.60 -22.79
C ASP A 30 -23.03 1.75 -23.98
N THR A 31 -22.93 2.97 -24.53
CA THR A 31 -22.05 3.27 -25.66
C THR A 31 -20.57 3.08 -25.30
N LEU A 32 -20.15 3.54 -24.12
CA LEU A 32 -18.77 3.40 -23.64
C LEU A 32 -18.42 1.93 -23.38
N GLN A 33 -19.34 1.16 -22.80
CA GLN A 33 -19.16 -0.28 -22.59
C GLN A 33 -19.03 -1.03 -23.92
N ALA A 34 -19.90 -0.75 -24.89
CA ALA A 34 -19.83 -1.34 -26.23
C ALA A 34 -18.53 -1.00 -26.96
N ARG A 35 -17.89 0.12 -26.61
CA ARG A 35 -16.60 0.58 -27.17
C ARG A 35 -15.38 0.19 -26.34
N ARG A 36 -15.57 -0.58 -25.26
CA ARG A 36 -14.52 -0.95 -24.29
C ARG A 36 -13.79 0.26 -23.70
N VAL A 37 -14.47 1.39 -23.58
CA VAL A 37 -13.89 2.61 -23.01
C VAL A 37 -13.98 2.55 -21.50
N SER A 38 -12.85 2.71 -20.83
CA SER A 38 -12.80 2.79 -19.36
C SER A 38 -13.03 4.22 -18.89
N VAL A 39 -13.98 4.43 -17.99
CA VAL A 39 -14.20 5.73 -17.34
C VAL A 39 -13.53 5.74 -15.97
N ILE A 40 -12.65 6.71 -15.74
CA ILE A 40 -12.00 6.94 -14.45
C ILE A 40 -12.47 8.30 -13.93
N ARG A 41 -12.94 8.37 -12.68
CA ARG A 41 -13.26 9.65 -12.05
C ARG A 41 -11.96 10.31 -11.56
N ASP A 42 -11.72 11.56 -11.96
CA ASP A 42 -10.78 12.46 -11.33
C ASP A 42 -11.44 12.95 -10.05
N SER A 43 -11.17 12.26 -8.94
CA SER A 43 -11.79 12.59 -7.68
C SER A 43 -11.44 13.99 -7.23
N GLY A 44 -10.23 14.51 -7.53
CA GLY A 44 -9.84 15.90 -7.23
C GLY A 44 -10.18 16.35 -5.81
N ASP A 45 -10.43 15.39 -4.91
CA ASP A 45 -11.06 15.61 -3.63
C ASP A 45 -9.97 15.93 -2.63
N ALA A 46 -10.28 16.80 -1.65
CA ALA A 46 -9.41 16.99 -0.49
C ALA A 46 -9.09 15.65 0.23
N ASP A 47 -9.95 14.64 0.04
CA ASP A 47 -9.77 13.27 0.51
C ASP A 47 -8.65 12.50 -0.23
N ASP A 48 -8.31 12.81 -1.48
CA ASP A 48 -7.21 12.09 -2.16
C ASP A 48 -5.84 12.41 -1.56
N ALA A 49 -5.66 13.61 -1.02
CA ALA A 49 -4.44 13.96 -0.28
C ALA A 49 -4.25 13.08 0.96
N SER A 50 -5.35 12.54 1.53
CA SER A 50 -5.28 11.60 2.67
C SER A 50 -4.73 10.23 2.28
N LEU A 51 -4.60 9.93 0.98
CA LEU A 51 -3.97 8.69 0.48
C LEU A 51 -2.45 8.70 0.63
N ALA A 52 -1.84 9.88 0.80
CA ALA A 52 -0.43 9.96 1.09
C ALA A 52 -0.10 9.17 2.36
N PRO A 53 0.98 8.38 2.39
CA PRO A 53 1.41 7.77 3.63
C PRO A 53 1.84 8.84 4.64
N ARG A 54 1.77 8.51 5.94
CA ARG A 54 2.30 9.37 7.00
C ARG A 54 3.78 9.67 6.75
N ALA A 55 4.15 10.94 6.75
CA ALA A 55 5.53 11.39 6.53
C ALA A 55 6.37 11.38 7.82
N ASP A 56 5.75 11.72 8.95
CA ASP A 56 6.36 11.65 10.28
C ASP A 56 5.90 10.34 10.94
N ILE A 57 6.80 9.36 11.02
CA ILE A 57 6.51 8.03 11.59
C ILE A 57 6.90 8.03 13.05
N ARG A 58 5.90 7.90 13.94
CA ARG A 58 6.10 7.81 15.39
C ARG A 58 5.80 6.43 15.92
N THR A 59 4.87 5.71 15.28
CA THR A 59 4.44 4.37 15.69
C THR A 59 4.51 3.39 14.53
N VAL A 60 5.14 2.24 14.75
CA VAL A 60 5.24 1.16 13.76
C VAL A 60 4.65 -0.13 14.35
N ALA A 61 3.74 -0.74 13.60
CA ALA A 61 3.29 -2.12 13.86
C ALA A 61 4.23 -3.10 13.15
N ILE A 62 4.67 -4.15 13.83
CA ILE A 62 5.54 -5.16 13.24
C ILE A 62 5.11 -6.56 13.66
N ALA A 63 5.09 -7.47 12.69
CA ALA A 63 4.88 -8.88 12.92
C ALA A 63 5.59 -9.72 11.86
N GLY A 64 5.75 -11.00 12.14
CA GLY A 64 6.16 -11.96 11.13
C GLY A 64 5.93 -13.39 11.54
N ASP A 65 6.10 -14.31 10.60
CA ASP A 65 6.01 -15.74 10.87
C ASP A 65 7.27 -16.25 11.60
N HIS A 66 7.30 -17.56 11.83
CA HIS A 66 8.37 -18.25 12.54
C HIS A 66 9.77 -18.07 11.93
N THR A 67 9.90 -17.74 10.63
CA THR A 67 11.21 -17.50 10.02
C THR A 67 11.75 -16.10 10.30
N SER A 68 10.92 -15.21 10.85
CA SER A 68 11.24 -13.80 11.04
C SER A 68 11.85 -13.46 12.39
N VAL A 69 11.78 -14.36 13.39
CA VAL A 69 12.04 -14.06 14.82
C VAL A 69 13.32 -13.23 15.03
N THR A 70 14.45 -13.69 14.49
CA THR A 70 15.74 -12.99 14.63
C THR A 70 15.73 -11.61 13.96
N LEU A 71 15.22 -11.52 12.73
CA LEU A 71 15.19 -10.28 11.96
C LEU A 71 14.23 -9.26 12.58
N LYS A 72 13.04 -9.70 12.99
CA LYS A 72 12.03 -8.89 13.68
C LYS A 72 12.60 -8.29 14.96
N ALA A 73 13.23 -9.11 15.80
CA ALA A 73 13.85 -8.64 17.04
C ALA A 73 14.90 -7.55 16.79
N ALA A 74 15.74 -7.71 15.76
CA ALA A 74 16.74 -6.71 15.38
C ALA A 74 16.09 -5.40 14.91
N ILE A 75 15.04 -5.46 14.08
CA ILE A 75 14.29 -4.28 13.62
C ILE A 75 13.59 -3.58 14.79
N VAL A 76 12.96 -4.33 15.69
CA VAL A 76 12.30 -3.78 16.89
C VAL A 76 13.32 -3.02 17.75
N ALA A 77 14.48 -3.62 18.02
CA ALA A 77 15.54 -2.99 18.80
C ALA A 77 16.05 -1.71 18.12
N HIS A 78 16.30 -1.77 16.81
CA HIS A 78 16.75 -0.63 16.00
C HIS A 78 15.75 0.53 16.05
N LEU A 79 14.46 0.27 15.80
CA LEU A 79 13.41 1.31 15.81
C LEU A 79 13.22 1.93 17.20
N ARG A 80 13.20 1.12 18.26
CA ARG A 80 13.13 1.62 19.64
C ARG A 80 14.35 2.47 20.00
N GLY A 81 15.55 2.07 19.57
CA GLY A 81 16.78 2.86 19.74
C GLY A 81 16.73 4.23 19.06
N ARG A 82 15.91 4.37 18.02
CA ARG A 82 15.62 5.64 17.32
C ARG A 82 14.46 6.44 17.92
N GLY A 83 13.86 5.97 19.01
CA GLY A 83 12.72 6.63 19.66
C GLY A 83 11.37 6.41 18.98
N VAL A 84 11.27 5.45 18.05
CA VAL A 84 10.00 5.06 17.41
C VAL A 84 9.25 4.09 18.33
N ALA A 85 7.98 4.34 18.59
CA ALA A 85 7.12 3.41 19.31
C ALA A 85 6.85 2.17 18.44
N VAL A 86 6.99 0.97 19.00
CA VAL A 86 6.85 -0.28 18.24
C VAL A 86 5.79 -1.17 18.88
N HIS A 87 4.72 -1.43 18.15
CA HIS A 87 3.75 -2.47 18.45
C HIS A 87 4.26 -3.79 17.85
N ASP A 88 4.92 -4.60 18.66
CA ASP A 88 5.33 -5.94 18.27
C ASP A 88 4.16 -6.91 18.46
N LEU A 89 3.63 -7.44 17.37
CA LEU A 89 2.45 -8.31 17.32
C LEU A 89 2.84 -9.80 17.16
N GLY A 90 4.11 -10.12 17.34
CA GLY A 90 4.63 -11.49 17.25
C GLY A 90 4.88 -11.97 15.81
N THR A 91 5.21 -13.24 15.59
CA THR A 91 5.49 -14.25 16.62
C THR A 91 6.89 -14.06 17.23
N ASP A 92 7.06 -14.48 18.48
CA ASP A 92 8.34 -14.47 19.20
C ASP A 92 8.98 -15.87 19.29
N THR A 93 8.35 -16.86 18.65
CA THR A 93 8.74 -18.26 18.73
C THR A 93 9.07 -18.81 17.35
N SER A 94 9.97 -19.81 17.31
CA SER A 94 10.24 -20.59 16.10
C SER A 94 9.18 -21.64 15.79
N GLU A 95 8.11 -21.72 16.58
CA GLU A 95 6.97 -22.59 16.29
C GLU A 95 6.27 -22.12 15.01
N PRO A 96 5.97 -23.02 14.06
CA PRO A 96 5.30 -22.65 12.82
C PRO A 96 3.99 -21.93 13.08
N VAL A 97 3.85 -20.77 12.42
CA VAL A 97 2.62 -19.98 12.37
C VAL A 97 2.39 -19.55 10.92
N ASP A 98 1.14 -19.21 10.61
CA ASP A 98 0.73 -18.85 9.26
C ASP A 98 0.92 -17.33 9.02
N TYR A 99 1.73 -16.98 8.02
CA TYR A 99 2.01 -15.58 7.66
C TYR A 99 0.76 -14.71 7.39
N PRO A 100 -0.40 -15.22 6.89
CA PRO A 100 -1.57 -14.37 6.67
C PRO A 100 -2.08 -13.74 7.97
N ASP A 101 -2.00 -14.45 9.10
CA ASP A 101 -2.50 -13.95 10.38
C ASP A 101 -1.63 -12.81 10.92
N THR A 102 -0.31 -12.98 10.86
CA THR A 102 0.65 -11.96 11.31
C THR A 102 0.62 -10.74 10.38
N ALA A 103 0.55 -10.96 9.07
CA ALA A 103 0.40 -9.88 8.09
C ALA A 103 -0.92 -9.12 8.26
N ALA A 104 -2.04 -9.81 8.51
CA ALA A 104 -3.33 -9.18 8.77
C ALA A 104 -3.33 -8.34 10.05
N ALA A 105 -2.67 -8.81 11.12
CA ALA A 105 -2.55 -8.06 12.38
C ALA A 105 -1.86 -6.70 12.16
N VAL A 106 -0.74 -6.67 11.43
CA VAL A 106 -0.03 -5.44 11.06
C VAL A 106 -0.90 -4.55 10.17
N ALA A 107 -1.45 -5.14 9.10
CA ALA A 107 -2.26 -4.45 8.11
C ALA A 107 -3.47 -3.74 8.74
N LEU A 108 -4.14 -4.39 9.69
CA LEU A 108 -5.30 -3.84 10.39
C LEU A 108 -4.94 -2.65 11.29
N GLN A 109 -3.82 -2.68 12.01
CA GLN A 109 -3.38 -1.52 12.82
C GLN A 109 -3.12 -0.29 11.93
N VAL A 110 -2.47 -0.50 10.79
CA VAL A 110 -2.21 0.58 9.83
C VAL A 110 -3.51 1.09 9.21
N ALA A 111 -4.41 0.20 8.78
CA ALA A 111 -5.69 0.57 8.17
C ALA A 111 -6.59 1.36 9.14
N ARG A 112 -6.52 1.04 10.44
CA ARG A 112 -7.29 1.72 11.50
C ARG A 112 -6.62 3.01 12.00
N GLY A 113 -5.40 3.30 11.57
CA GLY A 113 -4.62 4.45 12.03
C GLY A 113 -4.08 4.29 13.46
N GLU A 114 -4.00 3.06 13.98
CA GLU A 114 -3.38 2.72 15.27
C GLU A 114 -1.84 2.73 15.18
N ALA A 115 -1.30 2.53 13.97
CA ALA A 115 0.12 2.70 13.65
C ALA A 115 0.30 3.55 12.38
N ASP A 116 1.40 4.33 12.32
CA ASP A 116 1.70 5.19 11.16
C ASP A 116 2.19 4.40 9.94
N ALA A 117 2.87 3.28 10.20
CA ALA A 117 3.36 2.34 9.20
C ALA A 117 3.41 0.91 9.77
N GLY A 118 3.47 -0.07 8.87
CA GLY A 118 3.58 -1.49 9.22
C GLY A 118 4.83 -2.14 8.63
N ILE A 119 5.33 -3.19 9.29
CA ILE A 119 6.38 -4.08 8.79
C ILE A 119 5.89 -5.53 8.96
N ALA A 120 5.74 -6.27 7.86
CA ALA A 120 5.37 -7.68 7.87
C ALA A 120 6.52 -8.54 7.34
N ILE A 121 6.81 -9.66 7.99
CA ILE A 121 7.98 -10.48 7.65
C ILE A 121 7.57 -11.94 7.52
N ASP A 122 7.95 -12.57 6.41
CA ASP A 122 7.93 -14.03 6.26
C ASP A 122 9.23 -14.49 5.61
N GLY A 123 9.37 -15.78 5.29
CA GLY A 123 10.59 -16.30 4.69
C GLY A 123 11.01 -15.56 3.42
N ALA A 124 10.08 -15.25 2.53
CA ALA A 124 10.35 -14.61 1.23
C ALA A 124 9.80 -13.17 1.12
N GLY A 125 8.96 -12.73 2.04
CA GLY A 125 8.19 -11.47 2.03
C GLY A 125 6.97 -11.47 1.11
N LEU A 126 6.82 -12.48 0.25
CA LEU A 126 5.76 -12.54 -0.77
C LEU A 126 4.39 -12.82 -0.16
N GLY A 127 4.31 -13.81 0.74
CA GLY A 127 3.04 -14.25 1.32
C GLY A 127 2.38 -13.12 2.11
N SER A 128 3.15 -12.50 3.01
CA SER A 128 2.75 -11.39 3.84
C SER A 128 2.33 -10.19 3.00
N THR A 129 3.04 -9.90 1.91
CA THR A 129 2.65 -8.83 0.96
C THR A 129 1.29 -9.11 0.33
N ILE A 130 1.06 -10.34 -0.13
CA ILE A 130 -0.21 -10.73 -0.77
C ILE A 130 -1.36 -10.64 0.25
N ALA A 131 -1.16 -11.17 1.46
CA ALA A 131 -2.16 -11.18 2.52
C ALA A 131 -2.50 -9.75 2.98
N ALA A 132 -1.50 -8.93 3.30
CA ALA A 132 -1.70 -7.56 3.76
C ALA A 132 -2.47 -6.70 2.74
N ASN A 133 -2.19 -6.87 1.44
CA ASN A 133 -2.90 -6.16 0.36
C ASN A 133 -4.36 -6.60 0.15
N LYS A 134 -4.85 -7.62 0.88
CA LYS A 134 -6.30 -7.95 0.91
C LYS A 134 -7.09 -7.04 1.85
N LEU A 135 -6.42 -6.32 2.74
CA LEU A 135 -7.06 -5.44 3.70
C LEU A 135 -7.23 -4.05 3.07
N ARG A 136 -8.46 -3.51 3.12
CA ARG A 136 -8.79 -2.21 2.51
C ARG A 136 -7.94 -1.09 3.11
N GLY A 137 -7.48 -0.18 2.25
CA GLY A 137 -6.62 0.93 2.65
C GLY A 137 -5.14 0.57 2.87
N VAL A 138 -4.78 -0.71 2.74
CA VAL A 138 -3.39 -1.17 2.86
C VAL A 138 -2.73 -1.26 1.49
N ARG A 139 -1.51 -0.75 1.42
CA ARG A 139 -0.60 -0.85 0.28
C ARG A 139 0.71 -1.41 0.81
N ALA A 140 0.82 -2.72 0.77
CA ALA A 140 2.01 -3.46 1.17
C ALA A 140 2.97 -3.62 -0.01
N ALA A 141 4.26 -3.42 0.23
CA ALA A 141 5.30 -3.62 -0.78
C ALA A 141 6.45 -4.46 -0.22
N MET A 142 6.78 -5.56 -0.90
CA MET A 142 8.00 -6.32 -0.65
C MET A 142 9.21 -5.54 -1.17
N CYS A 143 10.22 -5.35 -0.33
CA CYS A 143 11.46 -4.69 -0.72
C CYS A 143 12.67 -5.54 -0.34
N THR A 144 13.60 -5.70 -1.29
CA THR A 144 14.88 -6.40 -1.09
C THR A 144 16.07 -5.45 -1.11
N ASP A 145 15.84 -4.18 -1.40
CA ASP A 145 16.86 -3.13 -1.41
C ASP A 145 16.26 -1.74 -1.14
N ARG A 146 17.15 -0.76 -0.91
CA ARG A 146 16.79 0.64 -0.61
C ARG A 146 16.07 1.34 -1.78
N THR A 147 16.35 0.95 -3.02
CA THR A 147 15.71 1.56 -4.20
C THR A 147 14.23 1.19 -4.23
N LEU A 148 13.91 -0.08 -4.01
CA LEU A 148 12.54 -0.55 -3.89
C LEU A 148 11.84 0.09 -2.68
N ALA A 149 12.51 0.17 -1.53
CA ALA A 149 11.96 0.82 -0.33
C ALA A 149 11.56 2.28 -0.58
N ARG A 150 12.45 3.04 -1.24
CA ARG A 150 12.18 4.42 -1.63
C ARG A 150 10.99 4.50 -2.59
N TYR A 151 10.98 3.73 -3.67
CA TYR A 151 9.89 3.77 -4.66
C TYR A 151 8.56 3.27 -4.12
N ALA A 152 8.56 2.29 -3.21
CA ALA A 152 7.37 1.84 -2.52
C ALA A 152 6.68 3.00 -1.80
N ARG A 153 7.46 3.82 -1.08
CA ARG A 153 6.94 4.97 -0.34
C ARG A 153 6.62 6.14 -1.25
N GLU A 154 7.60 6.59 -2.01
CA GLU A 154 7.54 7.82 -2.79
C GLU A 154 6.52 7.74 -3.91
N HIS A 155 6.47 6.61 -4.64
CA HIS A 155 5.63 6.48 -5.83
C HIS A 155 4.30 5.77 -5.56
N ASN A 156 4.32 4.79 -4.64
CA ASN A 156 3.20 3.88 -4.42
C ASN A 156 2.49 4.11 -3.08
N GLY A 157 2.97 5.06 -2.28
CA GLY A 157 2.34 5.42 -1.01
C GLY A 157 2.18 4.23 -0.08
N ALA A 158 3.13 3.29 -0.14
CA ALA A 158 3.08 2.07 0.65
C ALA A 158 3.09 2.42 2.14
N ASN A 159 2.14 1.86 2.87
CA ASN A 159 2.00 2.04 4.31
C ASN A 159 2.38 0.77 5.09
N VAL A 160 2.62 -0.34 4.39
CA VAL A 160 3.21 -1.56 4.96
C VAL A 160 4.43 -1.97 4.13
N LEU A 161 5.56 -2.18 4.80
CA LEU A 161 6.76 -2.80 4.23
C LEU A 161 6.69 -4.30 4.46
N ALA A 162 7.06 -5.10 3.46
CA ALA A 162 7.28 -6.52 3.64
C ALA A 162 8.74 -6.90 3.37
N LEU A 163 9.28 -7.80 4.19
CA LEU A 163 10.65 -8.30 4.09
C LEU A 163 10.65 -9.83 4.04
N GLY A 164 11.56 -10.38 3.24
CA GLY A 164 11.86 -11.81 3.22
C GLY A 164 13.04 -12.12 4.12
N SER A 165 12.82 -12.73 5.28
CA SER A 165 13.87 -12.98 6.27
C SER A 165 15.01 -13.86 5.75
N THR A 166 14.77 -14.65 4.69
CA THR A 166 15.78 -15.49 4.05
C THR A 166 16.46 -14.82 2.85
N LEU A 167 15.98 -13.66 2.42
CA LEU A 167 16.40 -12.99 1.18
C LEU A 167 17.24 -11.73 1.41
N VAL A 168 17.19 -11.14 2.61
CA VAL A 168 17.94 -9.95 2.97
C VAL A 168 18.87 -10.23 4.15
N THR A 169 20.05 -9.62 4.11
CA THR A 169 20.92 -9.62 5.30
C THR A 169 20.35 -8.67 6.35
N MET A 170 20.69 -8.90 7.61
CA MET A 170 20.22 -8.03 8.71
C MET A 170 20.65 -6.56 8.52
N PRO A 171 21.92 -6.22 8.18
CA PRO A 171 22.29 -4.84 7.88
C PRO A 171 21.47 -4.22 6.75
N ASP A 172 21.28 -4.94 5.63
CA ASP A 172 20.49 -4.44 4.50
C ASP A 172 19.02 -4.21 4.91
N ALA A 173 18.45 -5.11 5.71
CA ALA A 173 17.09 -4.98 6.19
C ALA A 173 16.88 -3.73 7.04
N LEU A 174 17.83 -3.40 7.93
CA LEU A 174 17.76 -2.17 8.73
C LEU A 174 17.83 -0.91 7.83
N GLU A 175 18.70 -0.91 6.82
CA GLU A 175 18.76 0.19 5.86
C GLU A 175 17.50 0.32 5.00
N ILE A 176 16.90 -0.81 4.62
CA ILE A 176 15.61 -0.86 3.89
C ILE A 176 14.50 -0.27 4.76
N VAL A 177 14.42 -0.67 6.03
CA VAL A 177 13.45 -0.13 7.00
C VAL A 177 13.63 1.37 7.16
N ASP A 178 14.87 1.83 7.36
CA ASP A 178 15.16 3.26 7.52
C ASP A 178 14.78 4.06 6.28
N THR A 179 15.12 3.53 5.10
CA THR A 179 14.75 4.14 3.82
C THR A 179 13.24 4.20 3.65
N PHE A 180 12.52 3.12 3.96
CA PHE A 180 11.07 3.06 3.85
C PHE A 180 10.41 4.08 4.80
N LEU A 181 10.74 4.05 6.08
CA LEU A 181 10.10 4.94 7.07
C LEU A 181 10.48 6.41 6.87
N GLY A 182 11.69 6.69 6.37
CA GLY A 182 12.19 8.05 6.16
C GLY A 182 11.84 8.68 4.80
N THR A 183 11.30 7.92 3.84
CA THR A 183 11.01 8.45 2.49
C THR A 183 9.64 9.13 2.45
N PRO A 184 9.57 10.45 2.13
CA PRO A 184 8.32 11.16 1.95
C PRO A 184 7.77 11.02 0.52
N MET A 185 6.44 11.06 0.37
CA MET A 185 5.77 11.27 -0.92
C MET A 185 5.57 12.77 -1.16
N ARG A 186 6.01 13.28 -2.31
CA ARG A 186 5.96 14.74 -2.61
C ARG A 186 5.26 15.11 -3.92
N GLU A 187 5.18 14.19 -4.88
CA GLU A 187 4.63 14.53 -6.19
C GLU A 187 3.13 14.20 -6.32
N ALA A 188 2.33 15.19 -6.73
CA ALA A 188 0.89 15.05 -6.91
C ALA A 188 0.49 13.95 -7.92
N ARG A 189 1.35 13.64 -8.90
CA ARG A 189 1.09 12.56 -9.87
C ARG A 189 0.93 11.18 -9.23
N TYR A 190 1.57 10.96 -8.07
CA TYR A 190 1.47 9.69 -7.34
C TYR A 190 0.14 9.59 -6.60
N ILE A 191 -0.31 10.67 -5.95
CA ILE A 191 -1.64 10.74 -5.32
C ILE A 191 -2.75 10.40 -6.30
N ARG A 192 -2.71 10.98 -7.51
CA ARG A 192 -3.66 10.64 -8.59
C ARG A 192 -3.65 9.14 -8.93
N ARG A 193 -2.48 8.47 -8.89
CA ARG A 193 -2.39 7.01 -9.12
C ARG A 193 -2.96 6.22 -7.94
N LEU A 194 -2.74 6.66 -6.71
CA LEU A 194 -3.34 6.04 -5.53
C LEU A 194 -4.87 6.13 -5.54
N ALA A 195 -5.43 7.25 -6.01
CA ALA A 195 -6.88 7.38 -6.17
C ALA A 195 -7.45 6.29 -7.11
N LYS A 196 -6.71 5.94 -8.17
CA LYS A 196 -7.07 4.82 -9.06
C LYS A 196 -6.96 3.46 -8.36
N VAL A 197 -5.95 3.24 -7.51
CA VAL A 197 -5.81 2.02 -6.71
C VAL A 197 -7.01 1.87 -5.75
N ARG A 198 -7.36 2.93 -5.03
CA ARG A 198 -8.54 2.97 -4.15
C ARG A 198 -9.85 2.67 -4.90
N GLU A 199 -9.98 3.17 -6.12
CA GLU A 199 -11.14 2.87 -6.96
C GLU A 199 -11.23 1.38 -7.33
N LEU A 200 -10.10 0.70 -7.56
CA LEU A 200 -10.08 -0.76 -7.74
C LEU A 200 -10.58 -1.49 -6.48
N GLU A 201 -10.17 -1.05 -5.29
CA GLU A 201 -10.63 -1.62 -4.02
C GLU A 201 -12.16 -1.45 -3.83
N ARG A 202 -12.71 -0.28 -4.17
CA ARG A 202 -14.16 0.00 -4.02
C ARG A 202 -15.02 -0.90 -4.91
N ARG A 203 -14.58 -1.20 -6.13
CA ARG A 203 -15.33 -2.02 -7.10
C ARG A 203 -15.51 -3.48 -6.72
N GLN A 204 -14.75 -3.97 -5.73
CA GLN A 204 -14.85 -5.34 -5.23
C GLN A 204 -15.83 -5.48 -4.04
N SER A 205 -16.57 -4.40 -3.70
CA SER A 205 -17.55 -4.37 -2.61
C SER A 205 -18.96 -4.68 -3.07
#